data_AF-A0A0L6JLW0-F1
#
_entry.id   AF-A0A0L6JLW0-F1
#
_cell.length_a   1.000
_cell.length_b   1.000
_cell.length_c   1.000
_cell.angle_alpha   90.00
_cell.angle_beta   90.00
_cell.angle_gamma   90.00
#
_symmetry.space_group_name_H-M   'P 1'
#
loop_
_entity.id
_entity.type
_entity.pdbx_description
1 polymer ?
#
loop_
_entity_poly.entity_id
_entity_poly.type
_entity_poly.pdbx_seq_one_letter_code
_entity_poly.pdbx_strand_id
1 'polypeptide(L)'
;MGMLIGKNDLCPCGSGKKYKKCCDGDLEYLGTENYEGKQIVYNKTKIESGRERVKELLEELLDKETKKPLNISMENGLTLLKDVYLTFDDAIDEFKKYSPCDKGCWHCCCAIVETAVIEAENIRRYVNENFDENKVGQLSEKVKSILKFQPSSLQMSNERVKMSYLKQSIPCPFLDSDNGCSIYPVRPITCRKHIVFSSKDLCVSGERVCMYESSLINDSMINIAQISGNVYREMVMSGVRVPVAKPLPSWFADGFSSLNLLI
;
A
#
# COMPACT_ATOMS: atom_id res chain seq x y z
N MET A 1 3.96 -15.38 -14.46
CA MET A 1 3.21 -16.64 -14.59
C MET A 1 3.92 -17.62 -13.67
N GLY A 2 3.26 -18.03 -12.58
CA GLY A 2 3.88 -18.87 -11.56
C GLY A 2 4.21 -20.25 -12.10
N MET A 3 5.17 -20.91 -11.46
CA MET A 3 5.61 -22.25 -11.86
C MET A 3 4.80 -23.29 -11.07
N LEU A 4 4.14 -24.20 -11.80
CA LEU A 4 3.32 -25.24 -11.18
C LEU A 4 4.18 -26.28 -10.45
N ILE A 5 3.69 -26.76 -9.30
CA ILE A 5 4.34 -27.82 -8.53
C ILE A 5 4.03 -29.18 -9.18
N GLY A 6 5.05 -30.00 -9.42
CA GLY A 6 4.87 -31.33 -9.98
C GLY A 6 4.06 -32.24 -9.05
N LYS A 7 3.04 -32.90 -9.56
CA LYS A 7 2.12 -33.75 -8.76
C LYS A 7 2.82 -34.82 -7.93
N ASN A 8 3.97 -35.33 -8.40
CA ASN A 8 4.72 -36.39 -7.72
C ASN A 8 5.84 -35.87 -6.80
N ASP A 9 6.12 -34.57 -6.83
CA ASP A 9 7.16 -33.94 -6.00
C ASP A 9 6.71 -33.90 -4.53
N LEU A 10 7.65 -33.68 -3.62
CA LEU A 10 7.31 -33.41 -2.22
C LEU A 10 6.55 -32.08 -2.11
N CYS A 11 5.52 -32.07 -1.27
CA CYS A 11 4.72 -30.87 -1.06
C CYS A 11 5.56 -29.78 -0.38
N PRO A 12 5.61 -28.56 -0.92
CA PRO A 12 6.42 -27.47 -0.36
C PRO A 12 5.92 -26.94 0.98
N CYS A 13 4.75 -27.38 1.47
CA CYS A 13 4.30 -27.06 2.83
C CYS A 13 5.10 -27.77 3.93
N GLY A 14 6.03 -28.66 3.59
CA GLY A 14 6.88 -29.37 4.55
C GLY A 14 6.25 -30.62 5.17
N SER A 15 5.10 -31.08 4.67
CA SER A 15 4.39 -32.25 5.23
C SER A 15 5.09 -33.59 4.98
N GLY A 16 6.13 -33.63 4.13
CA GLY A 16 6.79 -34.87 3.68
C GLY A 16 5.94 -35.74 2.75
N LYS A 17 4.70 -35.34 2.42
CA LYS A 17 3.82 -36.04 1.48
C LYS A 17 4.08 -35.58 0.05
N LYS A 18 3.73 -36.42 -0.95
CA LYS A 18 3.67 -35.98 -2.36
C LYS A 18 2.63 -34.87 -2.51
N TYR A 19 2.88 -33.90 -3.39
CA TYR A 19 2.01 -32.75 -3.61
C TYR A 19 0.56 -33.16 -3.89
N LYS A 20 0.36 -34.12 -4.80
CA LYS A 20 -0.97 -34.69 -5.14
C LYS A 20 -1.74 -35.34 -3.97
N LYS A 21 -1.08 -35.59 -2.83
CA LYS A 21 -1.67 -36.17 -1.62
C LYS A 21 -1.68 -35.18 -0.44
N CYS A 22 -1.47 -33.89 -0.71
CA CYS A 22 -1.39 -32.84 0.30
C CYS A 22 -2.17 -31.60 -0.14
N CYS A 23 -1.52 -30.60 -0.73
CA CYS A 23 -2.12 -29.31 -1.08
C CYS A 23 -2.39 -29.16 -2.59
N ASP A 24 -2.69 -30.27 -3.30
CA ASP A 24 -2.84 -30.31 -4.76
C ASP A 24 -3.81 -29.23 -5.26
N GLY A 25 -3.31 -28.30 -6.07
CA GLY A 25 -4.09 -27.21 -6.66
C GLY A 25 -4.08 -25.90 -5.86
N ASP A 26 -3.72 -25.93 -4.58
CA ASP A 26 -3.77 -24.74 -3.71
C ASP A 26 -2.44 -23.96 -3.68
N LEU A 27 -1.31 -24.61 -3.94
CA LEU A 27 0.01 -23.96 -3.86
C LEU A 27 0.61 -23.72 -5.25
N GLU A 28 1.34 -22.61 -5.38
CA GLU A 28 2.05 -22.24 -6.61
C GLU A 28 3.40 -21.59 -6.25
N TYR A 29 4.43 -21.83 -7.08
CA TYR A 29 5.68 -21.09 -6.97
C TYR A 29 5.54 -19.71 -7.61
N LEU A 30 5.99 -18.67 -6.90
CA LEU A 30 6.05 -17.31 -7.45
C LEU A 30 7.08 -17.20 -8.60
N GLY A 31 8.04 -18.12 -8.65
CA GLY A 31 9.12 -18.12 -9.65
C GLY A 31 10.32 -17.25 -9.24
N THR A 32 10.50 -17.01 -7.94
CA THR A 32 11.63 -16.28 -7.38
C THR A 32 11.97 -16.82 -5.98
N GLU A 33 13.09 -16.36 -5.43
CA GLU A 33 13.62 -16.75 -4.13
C GLU A 33 13.66 -15.56 -3.18
N ASN A 34 13.60 -15.84 -1.88
CA ASN A 34 13.87 -14.84 -0.85
C ASN A 34 15.37 -14.64 -0.61
N TYR A 35 15.69 -13.73 0.31
CA TYR A 35 17.04 -13.36 0.73
C TYR A 35 17.87 -14.53 1.32
N GLU A 36 17.25 -15.67 1.62
CA GLU A 36 17.90 -16.89 2.10
C GLU A 36 18.03 -17.96 1.00
N GLY A 37 17.66 -17.66 -0.25
CA GLY A 37 17.62 -18.63 -1.36
C GLY A 37 16.44 -19.60 -1.29
N LYS A 38 15.41 -19.31 -0.48
CA LYS A 38 14.20 -20.15 -0.39
C LYS A 38 13.23 -19.76 -1.49
N GLN A 39 12.80 -20.76 -2.27
CA GLN A 39 11.74 -20.61 -3.26
C GLN A 39 10.44 -20.14 -2.59
N ILE A 40 9.82 -19.13 -3.19
CA ILE A 40 8.58 -18.53 -2.65
C ILE A 40 7.37 -19.34 -3.13
N VAL A 41 6.65 -19.91 -2.17
CA VAL A 41 5.40 -20.65 -2.39
C VAL A 41 4.26 -19.98 -1.64
N TYR A 42 3.15 -19.75 -2.33
CA TYR A 42 1.96 -19.08 -1.80
C TYR A 42 0.70 -19.89 -2.07
N ASN A 43 -0.35 -19.64 -1.29
CA ASN A 43 -1.69 -20.17 -1.54
C ASN A 43 -2.36 -19.40 -2.69
N LYS A 44 -2.47 -20.03 -3.86
CA LYS A 44 -3.06 -19.43 -5.06
C LYS A 44 -4.54 -19.12 -4.88
N THR A 45 -5.29 -20.05 -4.28
CA THR A 45 -6.73 -19.90 -4.00
C THR A 45 -6.99 -18.65 -3.16
N LYS A 46 -6.15 -18.37 -2.16
CA LYS A 46 -6.24 -17.17 -1.31
C LYS A 46 -5.99 -15.87 -2.09
N ILE A 47 -5.01 -15.86 -2.99
CA ILE A 47 -4.76 -14.69 -3.85
C ILE A 47 -5.91 -14.48 -4.83
N GLU A 48 -6.46 -15.56 -5.40
CA GLU A 48 -7.59 -15.52 -6.32
C GLU A 48 -8.86 -15.00 -5.63
N SER A 49 -9.18 -15.47 -4.43
CA SER A 49 -10.32 -14.96 -3.65
C SER A 49 -10.18 -13.48 -3.31
N GLY A 50 -8.96 -13.03 -2.96
CA GLY A 50 -8.69 -11.60 -2.75
C GLY A 50 -8.92 -10.77 -4.01
N ARG A 51 -8.51 -11.28 -5.18
CA ARG A 51 -8.74 -10.60 -6.46
C ARG A 51 -10.22 -10.54 -6.83
N GLU A 52 -10.97 -11.61 -6.59
CA GLU A 52 -12.42 -11.64 -6.81
C GLU A 52 -13.11 -10.60 -5.92
N ARG A 53 -12.77 -10.56 -4.63
CA ARG A 53 -13.36 -9.57 -3.71
C ARG A 53 -13.05 -8.13 -4.10
N VAL A 54 -11.82 -7.82 -4.53
CA VAL A 54 -11.47 -6.47 -5.01
C VAL A 54 -12.22 -6.09 -6.29
N LYS A 55 -12.54 -7.06 -7.16
CA LYS A 55 -13.39 -6.80 -8.34
C LYS A 55 -14.84 -6.54 -7.94
N GLU A 56 -15.41 -7.32 -7.02
CA GLU A 56 -16.76 -7.10 -6.49
C GLU A 56 -16.90 -5.70 -5.88
N LEU A 57 -15.93 -5.30 -5.06
CA LEU A 57 -15.88 -3.94 -4.48
C LEU A 57 -15.90 -2.85 -5.56
N LEU A 58 -15.21 -3.07 -6.69
CA LEU A 58 -15.21 -2.11 -7.79
C LEU A 58 -16.60 -2.00 -8.44
N GLU A 59 -17.30 -3.11 -8.58
CA GLU A 59 -18.67 -3.14 -9.11
C GLU A 59 -19.65 -2.45 -8.17
N GLU A 60 -19.46 -2.56 -6.85
CA GLU A 60 -20.26 -1.85 -5.83
C GLU A 60 -20.11 -0.32 -5.91
N LEU A 61 -19.00 0.18 -6.47
CA LEU A 61 -18.73 1.62 -6.66
C LEU A 61 -19.39 2.22 -7.92
N LEU A 62 -19.99 1.39 -8.76
CA LEU A 62 -20.59 1.80 -10.02
C LEU A 62 -22.10 1.57 -10.01
N ASP A 63 -22.83 2.46 -10.67
CA ASP A 63 -24.24 2.27 -10.94
C ASP A 63 -24.45 1.01 -11.80
N LYS A 64 -25.37 0.14 -11.38
CA LYS A 64 -25.52 -1.20 -11.95
C LYS A 64 -25.92 -1.17 -13.43
N GLU A 65 -26.74 -0.21 -13.82
CA GLU A 65 -27.29 -0.07 -15.17
C GLU A 65 -26.37 0.77 -16.06
N THR A 66 -26.03 1.98 -15.61
CA THR A 66 -25.30 2.95 -16.42
C THR A 66 -23.78 2.77 -16.38
N LYS A 67 -23.26 1.96 -15.44
CA LYS A 67 -21.82 1.80 -15.15
C LYS A 67 -21.10 3.11 -14.82
N LYS A 68 -21.85 4.18 -14.55
CA LYS A 68 -21.29 5.46 -14.12
C LYS A 68 -20.96 5.39 -12.63
N PRO A 69 -19.93 6.11 -12.15
CA PRO A 69 -19.59 5.98 -10.76
C PRO A 69 -20.56 6.72 -9.84
N LEU A 70 -20.82 6.13 -8.67
CA LEU A 70 -21.81 6.59 -7.71
C LEU A 70 -21.31 7.81 -6.90
N ASN A 71 -22.24 8.58 -6.35
CA ASN A 71 -21.92 9.51 -5.27
C ASN A 71 -21.96 8.77 -3.94
N ILE A 72 -20.92 8.87 -3.12
CA ILE A 72 -20.79 8.10 -1.87
C ILE A 72 -20.36 9.05 -0.76
N SER A 73 -20.91 8.90 0.44
CA SER A 73 -20.49 9.70 1.60
C SER A 73 -19.05 9.40 2.01
N MET A 74 -18.44 10.31 2.76
CA MET A 74 -17.08 10.12 3.28
C MET A 74 -16.97 8.86 4.15
N GLU A 75 -17.93 8.64 5.04
CA GLU A 75 -17.96 7.52 5.98
C GLU A 75 -18.08 6.16 5.25
N ASN A 76 -18.91 6.09 4.22
CA ASN A 76 -19.02 4.90 3.38
C ASN A 76 -17.74 4.68 2.57
N GLY A 77 -17.15 5.76 2.03
CA GLY A 77 -15.87 5.69 1.32
C GLY A 77 -14.73 5.17 2.19
N LEU A 78 -14.62 5.62 3.44
CA LEU A 78 -13.63 5.13 4.40
C LEU A 78 -13.88 3.67 4.81
N THR A 79 -15.15 3.26 4.89
CA THR A 79 -15.51 1.85 5.13
C THR A 79 -15.05 0.96 3.98
N LEU A 80 -15.33 1.34 2.74
CA LEU A 80 -14.89 0.61 1.54
C LEU A 80 -13.35 0.61 1.41
N LEU A 81 -12.68 1.72 1.75
CA LEU A 81 -11.22 1.77 1.80
C LEU A 81 -10.66 0.74 2.79
N LYS A 82 -11.27 0.61 3.96
CA LYS A 82 -10.87 -0.38 4.98
C LYS A 82 -11.06 -1.81 4.45
N ASP A 83 -12.14 -2.08 3.73
CA ASP A 83 -12.37 -3.40 3.12
C ASP A 83 -11.31 -3.73 2.06
N VAL A 84 -10.92 -2.76 1.23
CA VAL A 84 -9.80 -2.91 0.28
C VAL A 84 -8.51 -3.24 1.04
N TYR A 85 -8.20 -2.51 2.11
CA TYR A 85 -7.01 -2.77 2.93
C TYR A 85 -7.01 -4.15 3.58
N LEU A 86 -8.13 -4.57 4.18
CA LEU A 86 -8.24 -5.88 4.83
C LEU A 86 -8.11 -7.02 3.81
N THR A 87 -8.77 -6.89 2.66
CA THR A 87 -8.68 -7.85 1.55
C THR A 87 -7.23 -7.96 1.05
N PHE A 88 -6.57 -6.81 0.88
CA PHE A 88 -5.18 -6.78 0.46
C PHE A 88 -4.26 -7.40 1.51
N ASP A 89 -4.34 -6.96 2.77
CA ASP A 89 -3.49 -7.42 3.88
C ASP A 89 -3.61 -8.93 4.11
N ASP A 90 -4.80 -9.52 3.99
CA ASP A 90 -5.00 -10.97 4.10
C ASP A 90 -4.31 -11.72 2.95
N ALA A 91 -4.48 -11.27 1.70
CA ALA A 91 -3.84 -11.90 0.56
C ALA A 91 -2.31 -11.81 0.63
N ILE A 92 -1.76 -10.65 1.02
CA ILE A 92 -0.30 -10.47 1.08
C ILE A 92 0.37 -11.14 2.28
N ASP A 93 -0.41 -11.57 3.28
CA ASP A 93 0.12 -12.25 4.47
C ASP A 93 0.91 -13.51 4.13
N GLU A 94 0.52 -14.20 3.05
CA GLU A 94 1.23 -15.36 2.47
C GLU A 94 2.72 -15.08 2.20
N PHE A 95 3.04 -13.84 1.84
CA PHE A 95 4.37 -13.43 1.42
C PHE A 95 5.24 -12.90 2.57
N LYS A 96 4.64 -12.50 3.71
CA LYS A 96 5.38 -11.88 4.82
C LYS A 96 6.49 -12.78 5.37
N LYS A 97 6.25 -14.09 5.42
CA LYS A 97 7.24 -15.09 5.90
C LYS A 97 8.50 -15.18 5.02
N TYR A 98 8.46 -14.66 3.80
CA TYR A 98 9.61 -14.62 2.89
C TYR A 98 10.31 -13.26 2.91
N SER A 99 9.76 -12.27 3.60
CA SER A 99 10.36 -10.94 3.70
C SER A 99 11.41 -10.90 4.80
N PRO A 100 12.53 -10.15 4.64
CA PRO A 100 13.43 -9.88 5.75
C PRO A 100 12.89 -8.78 6.68
N CYS A 101 11.76 -8.15 6.36
CA CYS A 101 11.26 -6.99 7.09
C CYS A 101 10.64 -7.39 8.43
N ASP A 102 11.12 -6.75 9.50
CA ASP A 102 10.59 -6.87 10.85
C ASP A 102 10.19 -5.50 11.39
N LYS A 103 9.45 -5.49 12.51
CA LYS A 103 9.17 -4.25 13.25
C LYS A 103 10.50 -3.56 13.59
N GLY A 104 10.61 -2.26 13.27
CA GLY A 104 11.84 -1.48 13.42
C GLY A 104 12.69 -1.37 12.14
N CYS A 105 12.35 -2.08 11.07
CA CYS A 105 12.90 -1.81 9.73
C CYS A 105 12.24 -0.55 9.14
N TRP A 106 13.04 0.43 8.70
CA TRP A 106 12.55 1.76 8.32
C TRP A 106 12.98 2.26 6.94
N HIS A 107 13.78 1.50 6.18
CA HIS A 107 14.29 1.97 4.87
C HIS A 107 13.17 2.35 3.89
N CYS A 108 12.06 1.61 3.88
CA CYS A 108 10.89 1.94 3.06
C CYS A 108 10.17 3.21 3.53
N CYS A 109 10.34 3.61 4.80
CA CYS A 109 9.84 4.90 5.32
C CYS A 109 10.65 6.09 4.80
N CYS A 110 11.69 5.87 4.01
CA CYS A 110 12.40 6.92 3.26
C CYS A 110 12.04 6.93 1.78
N ALA A 111 11.14 6.06 1.33
CA ALA A 111 10.63 6.09 -0.04
C ALA A 111 9.58 7.20 -0.21
N ILE A 112 9.40 7.65 -1.45
CA ILE A 112 8.28 8.53 -1.81
C ILE A 112 7.00 7.70 -1.72
N VAL A 113 6.07 8.12 -0.86
CA VAL A 113 4.78 7.47 -0.69
C VAL A 113 3.73 8.25 -1.44
N GLU A 114 3.27 7.73 -2.57
CA GLU A 114 2.07 8.24 -3.25
C GLU A 114 0.84 7.84 -2.46
N THR A 115 -0.04 8.81 -2.20
CA THR A 115 -1.22 8.64 -1.36
C THR A 115 -2.42 9.30 -2.03
N ALA A 116 -3.50 8.54 -2.20
CA ALA A 116 -4.76 9.06 -2.72
C ALA A 116 -5.48 9.93 -1.68
N VAL A 117 -6.35 10.84 -2.13
CA VAL A 117 -7.05 11.77 -1.24
C VAL A 117 -7.89 11.07 -0.16
N ILE A 118 -8.53 9.93 -0.47
CA ILE A 118 -9.30 9.16 0.53
C ILE A 118 -8.38 8.52 1.60
N GLU A 119 -7.19 8.08 1.20
CA GLU A 119 -6.20 7.53 2.14
C GLU A 119 -5.63 8.63 3.03
N ALA A 120 -5.39 9.82 2.48
CA ALA A 120 -4.94 10.98 3.24
C ALA A 120 -5.99 11.42 4.28
N GLU A 121 -7.28 11.41 3.91
CA GLU A 121 -8.37 11.70 4.84
C GLU A 121 -8.45 10.65 5.96
N ASN A 122 -8.29 9.37 5.64
CA ASN A 122 -8.23 8.29 6.62
C ASN A 122 -7.07 8.50 7.63
N ILE A 123 -5.90 8.90 7.15
CA ILE A 123 -4.74 9.22 7.98
C ILE A 123 -5.01 10.46 8.84
N ARG A 124 -5.61 11.51 8.26
CA ARG A 124 -5.96 12.74 8.98
C ARG A 124 -6.88 12.46 10.17
N ARG A 125 -7.94 11.67 9.94
CA ARG A 125 -8.90 11.27 11.00
C ARG A 125 -8.19 10.43 12.07
N TYR A 126 -7.43 9.42 11.67
CA TYR A 126 -6.66 8.59 12.61
C TYR A 126 -5.72 9.42 13.49
N VAL A 127 -4.98 10.37 12.90
CA VAL A 127 -4.07 11.26 13.64
C VAL A 127 -4.84 12.09 14.69
N ASN A 128 -5.95 12.72 14.30
CA ASN A 128 -6.73 13.56 15.20
C ASN A 128 -7.49 12.76 16.28
N GLU A 129 -7.81 11.50 16.01
CA GLU A 129 -8.54 10.63 16.95
C GLU A 129 -7.61 9.92 17.95
N ASN A 130 -6.36 9.66 17.59
CA ASN A 130 -5.47 8.79 18.37
C ASN A 130 -4.27 9.53 18.99
N PHE A 131 -3.95 10.75 18.55
CA PHE A 131 -2.80 11.50 19.04
C PHE A 131 -3.22 12.78 19.78
N ASP A 132 -2.46 13.13 20.81
CA ASP A 132 -2.63 14.39 21.52
C ASP A 132 -2.09 15.60 20.71
N GLU A 133 -2.45 16.81 21.15
CA GLU A 133 -2.05 18.05 20.48
C GLU A 133 -0.52 18.20 20.34
N ASN A 134 0.23 17.70 21.34
CA ASN A 134 1.69 17.76 21.30
C ASN A 134 2.25 16.91 20.15
N LYS A 135 1.77 15.67 20.03
CA LYS A 135 2.18 14.74 18.98
C LYS A 135 1.75 15.22 17.60
N VAL A 136 0.55 15.77 17.46
CA VAL A 136 0.08 16.40 16.20
C VAL A 136 0.97 17.59 15.82
N GLY A 137 1.37 18.41 16.80
CA GLY A 137 2.33 19.50 16.61
C GLY A 137 3.68 19.00 16.07
N GLN A 138 4.26 17.97 16.71
CA GLN A 138 5.51 17.35 16.27
C GLN A 138 5.41 16.78 14.84
N LEU A 139 4.31 16.12 14.50
CA LEU A 139 4.07 15.60 13.15
C LEU A 139 4.00 16.73 12.13
N SER A 140 3.32 17.83 12.47
CA SER A 140 3.20 19.00 11.60
C SER A 140 4.56 19.67 11.34
N GLU A 141 5.42 19.77 12.36
CA GLU A 141 6.79 20.26 12.22
C GLU A 141 7.64 19.33 11.34
N LYS A 142 7.56 18.01 11.56
CA LYS A 142 8.24 17.02 10.71
C LYS A 142 7.79 17.15 9.26
N VAL A 143 6.48 17.24 8.99
CA VAL A 143 5.95 17.47 7.64
C VAL A 143 6.59 18.71 7.03
N LYS A 144 6.48 19.87 7.68
CA LYS A 144 7.04 21.14 7.20
C LYS A 144 8.54 21.05 6.89
N SER A 145 9.30 20.35 7.73
CA SER A 145 10.74 20.18 7.55
C SER A 145 11.12 19.43 6.27
N ILE A 146 10.24 18.53 5.79
CA ILE A 146 10.53 17.66 4.64
C ILE A 146 9.81 18.06 3.34
N LEU A 147 8.83 18.98 3.38
CA LEU A 147 8.06 19.38 2.19
C LEU A 147 8.94 19.84 1.03
N LYS A 148 10.01 20.59 1.32
CA LYS A 148 10.94 21.11 0.31
C LYS A 148 11.69 20.02 -0.47
N PHE A 149 11.75 18.80 0.04
CA PHE A 149 12.38 17.66 -0.62
C PHE A 149 11.38 16.81 -1.39
N GLN A 150 10.06 17.03 -1.19
CA GLN A 150 9.05 16.25 -1.90
C GLN A 150 9.07 16.60 -3.38
N PRO A 151 9.03 15.59 -4.27
CA PRO A 151 8.86 15.85 -5.69
C PRO A 151 7.49 16.45 -5.97
N SER A 152 7.33 17.13 -7.09
CA SER A 152 6.00 17.49 -7.56
C SER A 152 5.24 16.24 -8.02
N SER A 153 3.90 16.30 -8.07
CA SER A 153 3.07 15.17 -8.53
C SER A 153 3.46 14.70 -9.95
N LEU A 154 3.93 15.60 -10.82
CA LEU A 154 4.38 15.28 -12.18
C LEU A 154 5.68 14.45 -12.20
N GLN A 155 6.48 14.52 -11.15
CA GLN A 155 7.76 13.82 -11.02
C GLN A 155 7.63 12.46 -10.34
N MET A 156 6.47 12.14 -9.76
CA MET A 156 6.28 10.93 -8.95
C MET A 156 6.40 9.63 -9.74
N SER A 157 6.10 9.63 -11.04
CA SER A 157 6.28 8.47 -11.91
C SER A 157 7.73 8.25 -12.37
N ASN A 158 8.62 9.21 -12.10
CA ASN A 158 10.01 9.13 -12.56
C ASN A 158 10.86 8.31 -11.59
N GLU A 159 11.28 7.11 -12.03
CA GLU A 159 12.13 6.22 -11.24
C GLU A 159 13.45 6.86 -10.79
N ARG A 160 14.07 7.74 -11.58
CA ARG A 160 15.29 8.44 -11.15
C ARG A 160 15.03 9.36 -9.97
N VAL A 161 13.88 10.02 -9.95
CA VAL A 161 13.46 10.88 -8.84
C VAL A 161 13.21 10.04 -7.59
N LYS A 162 12.49 8.91 -7.72
CA LYS A 162 12.27 7.96 -6.62
C LYS A 162 13.58 7.46 -6.01
N MET A 163 14.50 7.01 -6.85
CA MET A 163 15.81 6.51 -6.39
C MET A 163 16.65 7.63 -5.77
N SER A 164 16.63 8.84 -6.34
CA SER A 164 17.36 9.98 -5.78
C SER A 164 16.79 10.44 -4.44
N TYR A 165 15.47 10.38 -4.25
CA TYR A 165 14.84 10.69 -2.97
C TYR A 165 15.17 9.62 -1.92
N LEU A 166 15.05 8.34 -2.26
CA LEU A 166 15.37 7.23 -1.35
C LEU A 166 16.80 7.33 -0.80
N LYS A 167 17.78 7.65 -1.67
CA LYS A 167 19.19 7.83 -1.29
C LYS A 167 19.43 8.99 -0.31
N GLN A 168 18.53 9.98 -0.23
CA GLN A 168 18.65 11.05 0.75
C GLN A 168 18.31 10.59 2.17
N SER A 169 17.70 9.39 2.33
CA SER A 169 17.33 8.82 3.62
C SER A 169 16.49 9.77 4.49
N ILE A 170 15.63 10.57 3.85
CA ILE A 170 14.74 11.50 4.56
C ILE A 170 13.59 10.69 5.15
N PRO A 171 13.44 10.64 6.49
CA PRO A 171 12.41 9.83 7.12
C PRO A 171 11.02 10.42 6.88
N CYS A 172 10.04 9.53 6.68
CA CYS A 172 8.62 9.86 6.70
C CYS A 172 8.26 10.56 8.03
N PRO A 173 7.36 11.57 8.04
CA PRO A 173 6.98 12.27 9.26
C PRO A 173 6.39 11.34 10.33
N PHE A 174 5.78 10.24 9.89
CA PHE A 174 5.15 9.23 10.73
C PHE A 174 6.10 8.12 11.20
N LEU A 175 7.40 8.21 10.89
CA LEU A 175 8.41 7.35 11.52
C LEU A 175 8.66 7.86 12.95
N ASP A 176 8.43 6.99 13.93
CA ASP A 176 8.67 7.27 15.35
C ASP A 176 10.15 7.01 15.75
N SER A 177 10.47 7.27 17.01
CA SER A 177 11.82 7.12 17.55
C SER A 177 12.29 5.67 17.66
N ASP A 178 11.36 4.71 17.66
CA ASP A 178 11.63 3.28 17.75
C ASP A 178 11.70 2.63 16.35
N ASN A 179 11.81 3.45 15.30
CA ASN A 179 11.72 3.05 13.89
C ASN A 179 10.39 2.36 13.52
N GLY A 180 9.33 2.64 14.27
CA GLY A 180 7.97 2.23 14.01
C GLY A 180 7.21 3.24 13.16
N CYS A 181 6.16 2.78 12.46
CA CYS A 181 5.24 3.67 11.77
C CYS A 181 4.08 4.01 12.71
N SER A 182 3.96 5.28 13.11
CA SER A 182 2.91 5.72 14.04
C SER A 182 1.50 5.58 13.45
N ILE A 183 1.38 5.54 12.12
CA ILE A 183 0.12 5.37 11.38
C ILE A 183 -0.02 3.98 10.76
N TYR A 184 0.71 2.96 11.25
CA TYR A 184 0.73 1.62 10.66
C TYR A 184 -0.66 1.03 10.34
N PRO A 185 -1.70 1.17 11.20
CA PRO A 185 -3.04 0.64 10.91
C PRO A 185 -3.70 1.27 9.68
N VAL A 186 -3.40 2.54 9.39
CA VAL A 186 -4.00 3.34 8.30
C VAL A 186 -3.01 3.70 7.20
N ARG A 187 -1.83 3.06 7.17
CA ARG A 187 -0.81 3.29 6.15
C ARG A 187 -1.39 3.12 4.73
N PRO A 188 -0.98 3.95 3.75
CA PRO A 188 -1.46 3.86 2.37
C PRO A 188 -1.15 2.52 1.70
N ILE A 189 -1.88 2.20 0.65
CA ILE A 189 -1.67 1.01 -0.20
C ILE A 189 -0.24 0.96 -0.75
N THR A 190 0.36 2.12 -1.04
CA THR A 190 1.76 2.23 -1.48
C THR A 190 2.74 1.68 -0.44
N CYS A 191 2.45 1.87 0.85
CA CYS A 191 3.21 1.27 1.94
C CYS A 191 2.86 -0.21 2.14
N ARG A 192 1.57 -0.59 2.07
CA ARG A 192 1.13 -1.99 2.27
C ARG A 192 1.71 -2.94 1.24
N LYS A 193 1.76 -2.52 -0.03
CA LYS A 193 2.30 -3.32 -1.14
C LYS A 193 3.81 -3.49 -1.10
N HIS A 194 4.51 -2.75 -0.25
CA HIS A 194 5.97 -2.76 -0.18
C HIS A 194 6.48 -3.98 0.61
N ILE A 195 6.36 -5.16 0.00
CA ILE A 195 6.93 -6.42 0.51
C ILE A 195 8.15 -6.75 -0.33
N VAL A 196 9.31 -6.78 0.32
CA VAL A 196 10.60 -7.06 -0.29
C VAL A 196 10.99 -8.51 0.01
N PHE A 197 11.57 -9.19 -0.97
CA PHE A 197 12.14 -10.53 -0.82
C PHE A 197 13.67 -10.52 -0.80
N SER A 198 14.32 -9.45 -1.28
CA SER A 198 15.77 -9.25 -1.25
C SER A 198 16.33 -9.03 0.15
N SER A 199 17.65 -9.11 0.34
CA SER A 199 18.30 -8.85 1.63
C SER A 199 18.16 -7.39 2.09
N LYS A 200 18.32 -7.17 3.40
CA LYS A 200 18.29 -5.82 4.01
C LYS A 200 19.33 -4.87 3.39
N ASP A 201 20.48 -5.41 2.96
CA ASP A 201 21.58 -4.62 2.40
C ASP A 201 21.19 -3.85 1.14
N LEU A 202 20.34 -4.42 0.27
CA LEU A 202 19.87 -3.73 -0.95
C LEU A 202 18.93 -2.56 -0.64
N CYS A 203 18.17 -2.65 0.45
CA CYS A 203 17.37 -1.52 0.95
C CYS A 203 18.27 -0.40 1.47
N VAL A 204 19.36 -0.75 2.17
CA VAL A 204 20.35 0.21 2.72
C VAL A 204 21.11 0.91 1.60
N SER A 205 21.57 0.17 0.59
CA SER A 205 22.34 0.73 -0.53
C SER A 205 21.49 1.54 -1.52
N GLY A 206 20.16 1.51 -1.36
CA GLY A 206 19.24 2.14 -2.30
C GLY A 206 19.38 1.54 -3.69
N GLU A 207 19.54 0.23 -3.76
CA GLU A 207 19.55 -0.56 -4.99
C GLU A 207 18.16 -1.13 -5.30
N ARG A 208 18.01 -1.75 -6.47
CA ARG A 208 16.75 -2.38 -6.84
C ARG A 208 16.51 -3.61 -5.96
N VAL A 209 15.35 -3.64 -5.32
CA VAL A 209 14.88 -4.77 -4.52
C VAL A 209 13.88 -5.63 -5.30
N CYS A 210 13.83 -6.91 -5.00
CA CYS A 210 12.79 -7.81 -5.47
C CYS A 210 11.54 -7.61 -4.60
N MET A 211 10.41 -7.30 -5.22
CA MET A 211 9.13 -7.09 -4.54
C MET A 211 8.05 -8.00 -5.12
N TYR A 212 6.99 -8.23 -4.33
CA TYR A 212 5.79 -8.88 -4.83
C TYR A 212 5.08 -7.99 -5.86
N GLU A 213 4.92 -8.51 -7.08
CA GLU A 213 4.10 -7.88 -8.11
C GLU A 213 2.90 -8.76 -8.42
N SER A 214 1.71 -8.17 -8.39
CA SER A 214 0.47 -8.87 -8.68
C SER A 214 -0.58 -7.89 -9.18
N SER A 215 -1.48 -8.37 -10.02
CA SER A 215 -2.66 -7.61 -10.43
C SER A 215 -3.54 -7.20 -9.25
N LEU A 216 -3.51 -7.92 -8.12
CA LEU A 216 -4.24 -7.53 -6.91
C LEU A 216 -3.85 -6.11 -6.44
N ILE A 217 -2.58 -5.74 -6.59
CA ILE A 217 -2.08 -4.39 -6.27
C ILE A 217 -2.78 -3.36 -7.16
N ASN A 218 -2.79 -3.61 -8.48
CA ASN A 218 -3.37 -2.69 -9.45
C ASN A 218 -4.89 -2.57 -9.26
N ASP A 219 -5.58 -3.69 -9.06
CA ASP A 219 -7.02 -3.73 -8.82
C ASP A 219 -7.39 -2.98 -7.53
N SER A 220 -6.57 -3.10 -6.48
CA SER A 220 -6.74 -2.36 -5.21
C SER A 220 -6.52 -0.85 -5.39
N MET A 221 -5.49 -0.46 -6.15
CA MET A 221 -5.22 0.95 -6.46
C MET A 221 -6.36 1.57 -7.28
N ILE A 222 -6.93 0.82 -8.23
CA ILE A 222 -8.10 1.25 -9.01
C ILE A 222 -9.31 1.49 -8.10
N ASN A 223 -9.58 0.56 -7.18
CA ASN A 223 -10.65 0.73 -6.19
C ASN A 223 -10.46 2.01 -5.37
N ILE A 224 -9.25 2.25 -4.84
CA ILE A 224 -8.95 3.44 -4.03
C ILE A 224 -9.13 4.74 -4.83
N ALA A 225 -8.68 4.76 -6.09
CA ALA A 225 -8.89 5.88 -6.99
C ALA A 225 -10.39 6.10 -7.28
N GLN A 226 -11.14 5.02 -7.49
CA GLN A 226 -12.58 5.09 -7.75
C GLN A 226 -13.36 5.57 -6.52
N ILE A 227 -13.02 5.09 -5.31
CA ILE A 227 -13.58 5.56 -4.04
C ILE A 227 -13.31 7.06 -3.91
N SER A 228 -12.07 7.50 -4.15
CA SER A 228 -11.70 8.93 -4.12
C SER A 228 -12.58 9.75 -5.07
N GLY A 229 -12.72 9.31 -6.32
CA GLY A 229 -13.55 9.98 -7.32
C GLY A 229 -15.03 10.02 -6.93
N ASN A 230 -15.53 8.99 -6.25
CA ASN A 230 -16.94 8.90 -5.82
C ASN A 230 -17.24 9.80 -4.62
N VAL A 231 -16.35 9.80 -3.63
CA VAL A 231 -16.51 10.59 -2.40
C VAL A 231 -16.38 12.09 -2.68
N TYR A 232 -15.44 12.48 -3.53
CA TYR A 232 -15.17 13.89 -3.83
C TYR A 232 -15.89 14.40 -5.08
N ARG A 233 -16.81 13.61 -5.67
CA ARG A 233 -17.50 13.93 -6.92
C ARG A 233 -18.20 15.29 -6.88
N GLU A 234 -19.05 15.51 -5.87
CA GLU A 234 -19.82 16.76 -5.74
C GLU A 234 -18.93 17.99 -5.59
N MET A 235 -17.83 17.85 -4.84
CA MET A 235 -16.84 18.90 -4.66
C MET A 235 -16.19 19.27 -6.00
N VAL A 236 -15.79 18.26 -6.79
CA VAL A 236 -15.25 18.46 -8.15
C VAL A 236 -16.29 19.08 -9.09
N MET A 237 -17.54 18.62 -9.06
CA MET A 237 -18.63 19.18 -9.88
C MET A 237 -18.96 20.63 -9.52
N SER A 238 -18.69 21.03 -8.27
CA SER A 238 -18.83 22.40 -7.78
C SER A 238 -17.62 23.29 -8.13
N GLY A 239 -16.67 22.79 -8.92
CA GLY A 239 -15.51 23.53 -9.42
C GLY A 239 -14.28 23.51 -8.48
N VAL A 240 -14.34 22.76 -7.37
CA VAL A 240 -13.17 22.59 -6.49
C VAL A 240 -12.21 21.59 -7.11
N ARG A 241 -10.94 21.98 -7.23
CA ARG A 241 -9.91 21.10 -7.76
C ARG A 241 -9.41 20.14 -6.67
N VAL A 242 -9.80 18.87 -6.77
CA VAL A 242 -9.36 17.81 -5.85
C VAL A 242 -8.26 16.98 -6.52
N PRO A 243 -7.05 16.93 -5.96
CA PRO A 243 -5.96 16.11 -6.51
C PRO A 243 -6.26 14.63 -6.32
N VAL A 244 -5.95 13.80 -7.33
CA VAL A 244 -6.18 12.35 -7.24
C VAL A 244 -5.21 11.71 -6.24
N ALA A 245 -3.92 12.04 -6.36
CA ALA A 245 -2.85 11.58 -5.49
C ALA A 245 -1.73 12.63 -5.39
N LYS A 246 -0.97 12.58 -4.29
CA LYS A 246 0.23 13.39 -4.02
C LYS A 246 1.22 12.61 -3.15
N PRO A 247 2.46 13.11 -2.98
CA PRO A 247 3.33 12.61 -1.92
C PRO A 247 2.66 12.79 -0.56
N LEU A 248 2.74 11.77 0.29
CA LEU A 248 2.06 11.70 1.58
C LEU A 248 2.21 12.98 2.44
N PRO A 249 3.41 13.56 2.62
CA PRO A 249 3.57 14.76 3.45
C PRO A 249 2.84 15.98 2.90
N SER A 250 2.70 16.08 1.57
CA SER A 250 2.10 17.24 0.91
C SER A 250 0.62 17.42 1.23
N TRP A 251 -0.09 16.35 1.63
CA TRP A 251 -1.47 16.42 2.09
C TRP A 251 -1.64 17.18 3.41
N PHE A 252 -0.58 17.28 4.21
CA PHE A 252 -0.60 17.83 5.57
C PHE A 252 0.26 19.10 5.69
N ALA A 253 0.49 19.80 4.58
CA ALA A 253 1.35 20.99 4.55
C ALA A 253 0.89 22.10 5.52
N ASP A 254 -0.43 22.20 5.72
CA ASP A 254 -1.06 23.16 6.61
C ASP A 254 -1.43 22.56 7.98
N GLY A 255 -0.92 21.36 8.30
CA GLY A 255 -1.27 20.58 9.49
C GLY A 255 -2.33 19.52 9.23
N PHE A 256 -2.99 19.05 10.29
CA PHE A 256 -3.94 17.92 10.26
C PHE A 256 -5.41 18.33 10.47
N SER A 257 -5.71 19.62 10.58
CA SER A 257 -7.10 20.10 10.71
C SER A 257 -7.92 19.86 9.45
N SER A 258 -7.31 20.05 8.28
CA SER A 258 -7.88 19.76 6.95
C SER A 258 -6.79 19.27 5.99
N LEU A 259 -7.20 18.66 4.87
CA LEU A 259 -6.27 18.28 3.80
C LEU A 259 -5.86 19.50 2.96
N ASN A 260 -4.57 19.59 2.61
CA ASN A 260 -4.10 20.53 1.61
C ASN A 260 -4.47 20.04 0.20
N LEU A 261 -5.33 20.78 -0.50
CA LEU A 261 -5.80 20.45 -1.86
C LEU A 261 -5.00 21.17 -2.97
N LEU A 262 -3.97 21.96 -2.65
CA LEU A 262 -3.15 22.68 -3.65
C LEU A 262 -2.23 21.74 -4.42
N ILE A 263 -2.14 21.89 -5.74
CA ILE A 263 -1.37 21.00 -6.63
C ILE A 263 0.06 21.48 -6.80
#